data_AF-A0A523TDG2-F1
#
_entry.id   AF-A0A523TDG2-F1
#
_cell.length_a   1.000
_cell.length_b   1.000
_cell.length_c   1.000
_cell.angle_alpha   90.00
_cell.angle_beta   90.00
_cell.angle_gamma   90.00
#
_symmetry.space_group_name_H-M   'P 1'
#
loop_
_entity.id
_entity.type
_entity.pdbx_description
1 polymer ?
#
loop_
_entity_poly.entity_id
_entity_poly.type
_entity_poly.pdbx_seq_one_letter_code
_entity_poly.pdbx_strand_id
1 'polypeptide(L)'
;MKRRSDDLDKWIAILSKLAQCEDGSSDDQKLGISFYAIRSSAVSDYHKLTEILNDMEDRGFIQIIEDDKKQLEAQEISIKRYKITIKGMKTLFEILIPARDALRKLDY
;
A
#
# COMPACT_ATOMS: atom_id res chain seq x y z
N MET A 1 -1.97 3.64 23.55
CA MET A 1 -2.66 3.98 22.28
C MET A 1 -1.72 4.21 21.09
N LYS A 2 -0.46 4.66 21.29
CA LYS A 2 0.52 4.91 20.19
C LYS A 2 0.62 3.84 19.10
N ARG A 3 0.77 2.55 19.44
CA ARG A 3 0.95 1.47 18.43
C ARG A 3 -0.22 1.35 17.44
N ARG A 4 -1.47 1.60 17.86
CA ARG A 4 -2.64 1.52 16.97
C ARG A 4 -2.71 2.70 15.98
N SER A 5 -2.20 3.86 16.37
CA SER A 5 -2.10 5.02 15.46
C SER A 5 -1.04 4.77 14.39
N ASP A 6 0.12 4.23 14.78
CA ASP A 6 1.22 3.97 13.85
C ASP A 6 0.84 2.97 12.75
N ASP A 7 0.05 1.95 13.08
CA ASP A 7 -0.41 0.98 12.09
C ASP A 7 -1.49 1.58 11.18
N LEU A 8 -2.41 2.39 11.71
CA LEU A 8 -3.39 3.13 10.90
C LEU A 8 -2.71 4.09 9.90
N ASP A 9 -1.69 4.82 10.36
CA ASP A 9 -0.94 5.76 9.52
C ASP A 9 -0.18 5.03 8.39
N LYS A 10 0.39 3.85 8.64
CA LYS A 10 1.00 3.01 7.58
C LYS A 10 -0.02 2.55 6.56
N TRP A 11 -1.21 2.15 7.01
CA TRP A 11 -2.27 1.71 6.11
C TRP A 11 -2.73 2.83 5.19
N ILE A 12 -2.92 4.02 5.75
CA ILE A 12 -3.25 5.22 4.99
C ILE A 12 -2.13 5.57 4.01
N ALA A 13 -0.86 5.51 4.44
CA ALA A 13 0.28 5.82 3.58
C ALA A 13 0.37 4.89 2.36
N ILE A 14 0.22 3.57 2.55
CA ILE A 14 0.27 2.59 1.47
C ILE A 14 -0.91 2.79 0.50
N LEU A 15 -2.15 2.87 1.01
CA LEU A 15 -3.33 3.02 0.16
C LEU A 15 -3.34 4.37 -0.57
N SER A 16 -2.89 5.45 0.08
CA SER A 16 -2.76 6.78 -0.57
C SER A 16 -1.73 6.73 -1.69
N LYS A 17 -0.61 6.02 -1.48
CA LYS A 17 0.41 5.85 -2.52
C LYS A 17 -0.14 5.10 -3.72
N LEU A 18 -0.89 4.02 -3.50
CA LEU A 18 -1.53 3.25 -4.56
C LEU A 18 -2.63 4.05 -5.29
N ALA A 19 -3.40 4.87 -4.57
CA ALA A 19 -4.43 5.73 -5.17
C ALA A 19 -3.83 6.82 -6.06
N GLN A 20 -2.69 7.42 -5.68
CA GLN A 20 -1.99 8.41 -6.50
C GLN A 20 -1.51 7.87 -7.84
N CYS A 21 -1.34 6.56 -7.98
CA CYS A 21 -0.96 5.93 -9.25
C CYS A 21 -2.15 5.65 -10.18
N GLU A 22 -3.40 5.84 -9.75
CA GLU A 22 -4.57 5.70 -10.64
C GLU A 22 -4.93 7.03 -11.35
N ASP A 23 -4.40 8.18 -10.90
CA ASP A 23 -4.87 9.52 -11.27
C ASP A 23 -4.11 10.19 -12.45
N GLY A 24 -3.11 9.57 -13.13
CA GLY A 24 -2.31 10.31 -14.14
C GLY A 24 -1.46 9.58 -15.21
N SER A 25 -2.00 9.54 -16.44
CA SER A 25 -1.35 9.80 -17.76
C SER A 25 -0.13 9.02 -18.32
N SER A 26 0.50 8.05 -17.66
CA SER A 26 1.59 7.25 -18.29
C SER A 26 1.33 5.74 -18.35
N ASP A 27 1.81 5.07 -19.41
CA ASP A 27 1.63 3.63 -19.61
C ASP A 27 2.27 2.77 -18.49
N ASP A 28 3.27 3.30 -17.77
CA ASP A 28 3.89 2.65 -16.61
C ASP A 28 2.96 2.58 -15.38
N GLN A 29 1.94 3.44 -15.28
CA GLN A 29 1.01 3.44 -14.13
C GLN A 29 -0.06 2.35 -14.21
N LYS A 30 -0.31 1.78 -15.39
CA LYS A 30 -1.20 0.62 -15.55
C LYS A 30 -0.65 -0.65 -14.89
N LEU A 31 0.66 -0.70 -14.64
CA LEU A 31 1.37 -1.84 -14.05
C LEU A 31 1.32 -1.85 -12.51
N GLY A 32 0.78 -0.80 -11.86
CA GLY A 32 0.73 -0.69 -10.41
C GLY A 32 2.09 -0.42 -9.76
N ILE A 33 2.15 -0.45 -8.43
CA ILE A 33 3.31 -0.04 -7.66
C ILE A 33 4.09 -1.26 -7.17
N SER A 34 5.39 -1.28 -7.44
CA SER A 34 6.27 -2.36 -6.96
C SER A 34 6.41 -2.34 -5.43
N PHE A 35 6.62 -3.52 -4.85
CA PHE A 35 6.92 -3.69 -3.42
C PHE A 35 7.98 -2.68 -2.93
N TYR A 36 9.08 -2.51 -3.67
CA TYR A 36 10.19 -1.63 -3.28
C TYR A 36 9.83 -0.15 -3.32
N ALA A 37 8.93 0.28 -4.22
CA ALA A 37 8.45 1.65 -4.26
C ALA A 37 7.51 1.97 -3.07
N ILE A 38 6.73 0.99 -2.62
CA ILE A 38 5.95 1.12 -1.37
C ILE A 38 6.89 1.16 -0.16
N ARG A 39 7.91 0.29 -0.15
CA ARG A 39 8.89 0.22 0.93
C ARG A 39 9.67 1.51 1.14
N SER A 40 10.09 2.15 0.05
CA SER A 40 10.87 3.39 0.13
C SER A 40 10.07 4.60 0.62
N SER A 41 8.73 4.55 0.55
CA SER A 41 7.87 5.71 0.78
C SER A 41 6.90 5.58 1.96
N ALA A 42 6.46 4.36 2.31
CA ALA A 42 5.45 4.14 3.34
C ALA A 42 5.97 3.31 4.54
N VAL A 43 6.66 2.21 4.28
CA VAL A 43 7.13 1.29 5.35
C VAL A 43 8.51 0.73 5.00
N SER A 44 9.55 1.17 5.70
CA SER A 44 10.95 0.79 5.42
C SER A 44 11.30 -0.66 5.80
N ASP A 45 10.58 -1.24 6.77
CA ASP A 45 10.75 -2.61 7.27
C ASP A 45 10.09 -3.62 6.30
N TYR A 46 10.90 -4.56 5.80
CA TYR A 46 10.47 -5.54 4.80
C TYR A 46 9.40 -6.51 5.32
N HIS A 47 9.59 -7.05 6.53
CA HIS A 47 8.69 -8.06 7.08
C HIS A 47 7.34 -7.43 7.42
N LYS A 48 7.36 -6.26 8.07
CA LYS A 48 6.14 -5.52 8.39
C LYS A 48 5.37 -5.09 7.15
N LEU A 49 6.08 -4.63 6.11
CA LEU A 49 5.41 -4.28 4.86
C LEU A 49 4.74 -5.51 4.22
N THR A 50 5.41 -6.66 4.25
CA THR A 50 4.87 -7.92 3.72
C THR A 50 3.60 -8.33 4.47
N GLU A 51 3.62 -8.28 5.81
CA GLU A 51 2.43 -8.57 6.63
C GLU A 51 1.27 -7.62 6.33
N ILE A 52 1.54 -6.31 6.22
CA ILE A 52 0.49 -5.31 5.92
C ILE A 52 -0.08 -5.52 4.52
N LEU A 53 0.76 -5.77 3.51
CA LEU A 53 0.30 -6.00 2.14
C LEU A 53 -0.54 -7.28 2.04
N ASN A 54 -0.13 -8.36 2.71
CA ASN A 54 -0.92 -9.59 2.76
C ASN A 54 -2.30 -9.35 3.43
N ASP A 55 -2.35 -8.66 4.58
CA ASP A 55 -3.63 -8.36 5.25
C ASP A 55 -4.53 -7.44 4.39
N MET A 56 -3.93 -6.50 3.65
CA MET A 56 -4.68 -5.65 2.70
C MET A 56 -5.20 -6.44 1.50
N GLU A 57 -4.44 -7.40 1.00
CA GLU A 57 -4.84 -8.29 -0.10
C GLU A 57 -5.97 -9.21 0.35
N ASP A 58 -5.84 -9.86 1.51
CA ASP A 58 -6.86 -10.74 2.11
C ASP A 58 -8.19 -9.99 2.35
N ARG A 59 -8.11 -8.71 2.71
CA ARG A 59 -9.28 -7.84 2.86
C ARG A 59 -9.84 -7.32 1.53
N GLY A 60 -9.15 -7.57 0.42
CA GLY A 60 -9.51 -7.11 -0.91
C GLY A 60 -9.35 -5.61 -1.11
N PHE A 61 -8.48 -4.95 -0.34
CA PHE A 61 -8.17 -3.52 -0.51
C PHE A 61 -7.16 -3.27 -1.61
N ILE A 62 -6.29 -4.25 -1.86
CA ILE A 62 -5.31 -4.24 -2.95
C ILE A 62 -5.38 -5.54 -3.73
N GLN A 63 -4.81 -5.54 -4.92
CA GLN A 63 -4.65 -6.70 -5.79
C GLN A 63 -3.21 -6.76 -6.31
N ILE A 64 -2.66 -7.96 -6.44
CA ILE A 64 -1.39 -8.19 -7.13
C ILE A 64 -1.67 -8.33 -8.62
N ILE A 65 -0.97 -7.56 -9.47
CA ILE A 65 -1.22 -7.56 -10.92
C ILE A 65 -0.06 -8.07 -11.76
N GLU A 66 1.15 -8.10 -11.21
CA GLU A 66 2.30 -8.64 -11.91
C GLU A 66 3.36 -9.11 -10.91
N ASP A 67 4.06 -10.17 -11.29
CA ASP A 67 5.26 -10.65 -10.62
C ASP A 67 6.41 -10.59 -11.62
N ASP A 68 7.09 -9.43 -11.63
CA ASP A 68 8.17 -9.15 -12.57
C ASP A 68 9.35 -10.06 -12.25
N LYS A 69 9.64 -11.03 -13.12
CA LYS A 69 10.83 -11.87 -12.99
C LYS A 69 12.04 -11.14 -13.57
N LYS A 70 12.87 -10.54 -12.70
CA LYS A 70 14.20 -10.08 -13.11
C LYS A 70 15.21 -11.21 -12.96
N GLN A 71 15.86 -11.59 -14.06
CA GLN A 71 17.11 -12.34 -14.02
C GLN A 71 18.25 -11.37 -13.73
N LEU A 72 18.73 -11.39 -12.49
CA LEU A 72 20.01 -10.80 -12.12
C LEU A 72 20.95 -11.96 -11.79
N GLU A 73 21.97 -12.16 -12.62
CA GLU A 73 23.14 -13.01 -12.30
C GLU A 73 22.76 -14.37 -11.67
N ALA A 74 22.00 -15.18 -12.41
CA ALA A 74 21.57 -16.54 -12.04
C ALA A 74 20.53 -16.67 -10.90
N GLN A 75 19.97 -15.57 -10.38
CA GLN A 75 18.80 -15.61 -9.48
C GLN A 75 17.58 -14.97 -10.13
N GLU A 76 16.47 -15.72 -10.21
CA GLU A 76 15.16 -15.17 -10.55
C GLU A 76 14.62 -14.39 -9.34
N ILE A 77 14.53 -13.07 -9.45
CA ILE A 77 13.91 -12.21 -8.43
C ILE A 77 12.51 -11.86 -8.92
N SER A 78 11.50 -12.23 -8.14
CA SER A 78 10.10 -11.99 -8.41
C SER A 78 9.66 -10.67 -7.74
N ILE A 79 9.31 -9.65 -8.52
CA ILE A 79 8.90 -8.33 -8.03
C ILE A 79 7.38 -8.20 -8.13
N LYS A 80 6.71 -8.37 -6.98
CA LYS A 80 5.27 -8.12 -6.87
C LYS A 80 4.92 -6.64 -7.09
N ARG A 81 3.92 -6.40 -7.94
CA ARG A 81 3.27 -5.10 -8.16
C ARG A 81 1.84 -5.12 -7.65
N TYR A 82 1.46 -4.04 -6.97
CA TYR A 82 0.19 -3.90 -6.29
C TYR A 82 -0.62 -2.76 -6.89
N LYS A 83 -1.94 -2.95 -6.96
CA LYS A 83 -2.91 -1.92 -7.34
C LYS A 83 -4.01 -1.84 -6.29
N ILE A 84 -4.49 -0.63 -6.02
CA ILE A 84 -5.62 -0.43 -5.11
C ILE A 84 -6.92 -0.84 -5.79
N THR A 85 -7.80 -1.51 -5.06
CA THR A 85 -9.14 -1.85 -5.55
C THR A 85 -10.13 -0.73 -5.27
N ILE A 86 -11.32 -0.76 -5.89
CA ILE A 86 -12.41 0.16 -5.55
C ILE A 86 -12.77 0.07 -4.05
N LYS A 87 -12.74 -1.14 -3.48
CA LYS A 87 -12.99 -1.35 -2.04
C LYS A 87 -11.89 -0.70 -1.18
N GLY A 88 -10.63 -0.81 -1.60
CA GLY A 88 -9.50 -0.13 -0.95
C GLY A 88 -9.63 1.38 -0.98
N MET A 89 -10.00 1.96 -2.13
CA MET A 89 -10.24 3.41 -2.26
C MET A 89 -11.36 3.89 -1.34
N LYS A 90 -12.53 3.22 -1.35
CA LYS A 90 -13.63 3.56 -0.45
C LYS A 90 -13.21 3.48 1.00
N THR A 91 -12.53 2.40 1.38
CA THR A 91 -12.03 2.22 2.75
C THR A 91 -11.06 3.35 3.15
N LEU A 92 -10.15 3.74 2.25
CA LEU A 92 -9.22 4.84 2.50
C LEU A 92 -9.94 6.16 2.79
N PHE A 93 -10.84 6.58 1.90
CA PHE A 93 -11.46 7.91 1.96
C PHE A 93 -12.65 7.98 2.92
N GLU A 94 -13.44 6.92 3.06
CA GLU A 94 -14.65 6.92 3.89
C GLU A 94 -14.39 6.46 5.32
N ILE A 95 -13.32 5.69 5.57
CA ILE A 95 -13.07 5.08 6.89
C ILE A 95 -11.74 5.52 7.48
N LEU A 96 -10.62 5.23 6.81
CA LEU A 96 -9.29 5.35 7.42
C LEU A 96 -8.90 6.81 7.67
N ILE A 97 -9.04 7.69 6.68
CA ILE A 97 -8.74 9.12 6.84
C ILE A 97 -9.63 9.76 7.92
N PRO A 98 -10.97 9.60 7.89
CA PRO A 98 -11.84 10.10 8.95
C PRO A 98 -11.50 9.54 10.35
N ALA A 99 -11.19 8.25 10.44
CA ALA A 99 -10.82 7.63 11.71
C ALA A 99 -9.52 8.20 12.28
N ARG A 100 -8.50 8.40 11.45
CA ARG A 100 -7.24 9.03 11.87
C ARG A 100 -7.48 10.46 12.36
N ASP A 101 -8.25 11.24 11.62
CA ASP A 101 -8.50 12.63 11.97
C ASP A 101 -9.36 12.75 13.25
N ALA A 102 -10.28 11.81 13.48
CA ALA A 102 -11.03 11.71 14.74
C ALA A 102 -10.12 11.34 15.92
N LEU A 103 -9.21 10.36 15.74
CA LEU A 103 -8.24 9.98 16.77
C LEU A 103 -7.32 11.14 17.16
N ARG A 104 -6.82 11.90 16.18
CA ARG A 104 -5.98 13.07 16.43
C ARG A 104 -6.69 14.17 17.22
N LYS A 105 -8.00 14.33 17.06
CA LYS A 105 -8.80 15.29 17.83
C LYS A 105 -9.00 14.86 19.30
N LEU A 106 -8.89 13.58 19.61
CA LEU A 106 -9.01 13.06 20.99
C LEU A 106 -7.69 13.13 21.77
N ASP A 107 -6.57 13.28 21.08
CA ASP A 107 -5.25 13.43 21.69
C ASP A 107 -4.92 14.89 22.07
N TYR A 108 -5.83 15.84 21.77
CA TYR A 108 -5.80 17.25 22.22
C TYR A 108 -6.80 17.49 23.34
#